data_AF-A0A0S4FP92-F1
#
_entry.id   AF-A0A0S4FP92-F1
#
_cell.length_a   1.000
_cell.length_b   1.000
_cell.length_c   1.000
_cell.angle_alpha   90.00
_cell.angle_beta   90.00
_cell.angle_gamma   90.00
#
_symmetry.space_group_name_H-M   'P 1'
#
loop_
_entity.id
_entity.type
_entity.pdbx_description
1 polymer ?
#
loop_
_entity_poly.entity_id
_entity_poly.type
_entity_poly.pdbx_seq_one_letter_code
_entity_poly.pdbx_strand_id
1 'polypeptide(L)'
;MVDSKQVQIPGIRDIDLFLDFLPYLKSKDSSFYELVDEAPQFPYYVYSPEIVDLITLINQQNMFHFDWVQWSSEASNYLEDPLQLENANLTTVMNLLFTMVRAERFTEGLMGEMVDKGIVLKLLLRLEKIRSKIIDGFHGALLGLAIADSMGAPLEFKNPGSFQPVNGMTGGGTHNLSPGMWTDDTSMALCLAESLIEKGDFDPVDQLQRYLRWFQEGYLSVNGHCFDIGNTTREALRIF
;
A
#
# COMPACT_ATOMS: atom_id res chain seq x y z
N MET A 1 12.50 -2.57 -31.80
CA MET A 1 11.36 -2.59 -30.87
C MET A 1 11.82 -1.82 -29.65
N VAL A 2 11.21 -0.66 -29.39
CA VAL A 2 11.48 0.10 -28.16
C VAL A 2 10.78 -0.68 -27.05
N ASP A 3 11.58 -1.18 -26.11
CA ASP A 3 11.11 -1.86 -24.92
C ASP A 3 10.24 -0.87 -24.13
N SER A 4 8.91 -1.04 -24.22
CA SER A 4 7.95 -0.28 -23.42
C SER A 4 8.06 -0.78 -21.98
N LYS A 5 9.11 -0.33 -21.27
CA LYS A 5 9.23 -0.56 -19.84
C LYS A 5 7.94 -0.09 -19.19
N GLN A 6 7.14 -1.04 -18.70
CA GLN A 6 5.91 -0.75 -17.99
C GLN A 6 6.24 0.22 -16.86
N VAL A 7 5.43 1.26 -16.73
CA VAL A 7 5.53 2.20 -15.62
C VAL A 7 5.30 1.43 -14.32
N GLN A 8 6.37 1.20 -13.57
CA GLN A 8 6.28 0.55 -12.27
C GLN A 8 5.83 1.60 -11.25
N ILE A 9 4.59 1.48 -10.79
CA ILE A 9 4.06 2.26 -9.67
C ILE A 9 4.72 1.70 -8.40
N PRO A 10 5.31 2.53 -7.52
CA PRO A 10 5.95 2.06 -6.30
C PRO A 10 4.95 1.29 -5.44
N GLY A 11 5.39 0.12 -4.99
CA GLY A 11 4.65 -0.69 -4.04
C GLY A 11 4.69 -0.07 -2.65
N ILE A 12 3.93 -0.67 -1.73
CA ILE A 12 3.88 -0.16 -0.35
C ILE A 12 5.25 -0.20 0.35
N ARG A 13 6.07 -1.20 0.04
CA ARG A 13 7.44 -1.34 0.55
C ARG A 13 8.37 -0.24 0.04
N ASP A 14 8.14 0.24 -1.19
CA ASP A 14 8.91 1.37 -1.72
C ASP A 14 8.55 2.66 -0.96
N ILE A 15 7.27 2.85 -0.62
CA ILE A 15 6.84 3.98 0.23
C ILE A 15 7.50 3.91 1.60
N ASP A 16 7.58 2.72 2.22
CA ASP A 16 8.22 2.52 3.53
C ASP A 16 9.66 3.06 3.56
N LEU A 17 10.45 2.80 2.51
CA LEU A 17 11.83 3.31 2.41
C LEU A 17 11.90 4.85 2.48
N PHE A 18 10.91 5.56 1.94
CA PHE A 18 10.86 7.03 2.06
C PHE A 18 10.44 7.47 3.46
N LEU A 19 9.57 6.72 4.13
CA LEU A 19 9.08 7.06 5.45
C LEU A 19 10.13 6.86 6.55
N ASP A 20 11.16 6.05 6.31
CA ASP A 20 12.31 5.89 7.23
C ASP A 20 13.05 7.22 7.48
N PHE A 21 12.94 8.20 6.57
CA PHE A 21 13.51 9.55 6.74
C PHE A 21 12.62 10.50 7.56
N LEU A 22 11.34 10.15 7.84
CA LEU A 22 10.43 11.04 8.57
C LEU A 22 10.91 11.41 9.98
N PRO A 23 11.44 10.49 10.82
CA PRO A 23 11.93 10.84 12.15
C PRO A 23 13.06 11.89 12.08
N TYR A 24 13.99 11.71 11.13
CA TYR A 24 15.10 12.62 10.90
C TYR A 24 14.62 14.02 10.48
N LEU A 25 13.68 14.09 9.51
CA LEU A 25 13.14 15.36 9.00
C LEU A 25 12.17 16.06 9.96
N LYS A 26 11.59 15.34 10.94
CA LYS A 26 10.75 15.91 12.01
C LYS A 26 11.57 16.49 13.17
N SER A 27 12.83 16.06 13.32
CA SER A 27 13.69 16.48 14.42
C SER A 27 14.09 17.95 14.27
N LYS A 28 13.97 18.70 15.37
CA LYS A 28 14.40 20.12 15.43
C LYS A 28 15.90 20.28 15.63
N ASP A 29 16.57 19.21 16.05
CA ASP A 29 18.00 19.18 16.37
C ASP A 29 18.85 18.68 15.18
N SER A 30 18.20 18.25 14.09
CA SER A 30 18.89 17.79 12.88
C SER A 30 19.47 18.97 12.10
N SER A 31 20.73 18.84 11.68
CA SER A 31 21.34 19.71 10.67
C SER A 31 21.31 18.97 9.33
N PHE A 32 20.53 19.48 8.38
CA PHE A 32 20.30 18.81 7.10
C PHE A 32 21.45 19.01 6.11
N TYR A 33 22.15 20.12 6.22
CA TYR A 33 23.29 20.50 5.39
C TYR A 33 24.17 21.52 6.11
N GLU A 34 25.38 21.69 5.61
CA GLU A 34 26.31 22.77 5.94
C GLU A 34 26.57 23.62 4.70
N LEU A 35 26.50 24.94 4.83
CA LEU A 35 26.94 25.88 3.79
C LEU A 35 28.41 26.21 4.04
N VAL A 36 29.28 25.78 3.14
CA VAL A 36 30.71 26.09 3.20
C VAL A 36 30.98 27.32 2.35
N ASP A 37 31.40 28.42 2.99
CA ASP A 37 31.73 29.69 2.34
C ASP A 37 33.21 30.04 2.62
N GLU A 38 34.11 29.39 1.89
CA GLU A 38 35.55 29.57 2.03
C GLU A 38 36.20 30.00 0.71
N ALA A 39 36.77 31.21 0.70
CA ALA A 39 37.53 31.71 -0.45
C ALA A 39 38.77 30.83 -0.75
N PRO A 40 39.13 30.60 -2.03
CA PRO A 40 38.65 31.29 -3.24
C PRO A 40 37.45 30.60 -3.93
N GLN A 41 36.84 29.59 -3.30
CA GLN A 41 35.72 28.85 -3.88
C GLN A 41 34.42 29.63 -3.68
N PHE A 42 33.46 29.45 -4.58
CA PHE A 42 32.10 29.93 -4.34
C PHE A 42 31.44 29.09 -3.23
N PRO A 43 30.49 29.65 -2.46
CA PRO A 43 29.79 28.90 -1.43
C PRO A 43 29.13 27.65 -1.99
N TYR A 44 29.25 26.52 -1.28
CA TYR A 44 28.68 25.24 -1.69
C TYR A 44 28.02 24.51 -0.52
N TYR A 45 27.09 23.61 -0.85
CA TYR A 45 26.30 22.89 0.13
C TYR A 45 26.85 21.48 0.36
N VAL A 46 27.07 21.11 1.62
CA VAL A 46 27.43 19.76 2.04
C VAL A 46 26.25 19.13 2.76
N TYR A 47 25.56 18.21 2.08
CA TYR A 47 24.41 17.52 2.66
C TYR A 47 24.81 16.48 3.70
N SER A 48 23.99 16.36 4.75
CA SER A 48 24.08 15.25 5.71
C SER A 48 23.96 13.88 5.02
N PRO A 49 24.54 12.80 5.60
CA PRO A 49 24.43 11.45 5.04
C PRO A 49 22.97 11.04 4.77
N GLU A 50 22.04 11.38 5.65
CA GLU A 50 20.62 11.06 5.52
C GLU A 50 19.98 11.78 4.32
N ILE A 51 20.34 13.03 4.05
CA ILE A 51 19.86 13.75 2.86
C ILE A 51 20.49 13.17 1.59
N VAL A 52 21.77 12.80 1.62
CA VAL A 52 22.43 12.12 0.51
C VAL A 52 21.72 10.79 0.20
N ASP A 53 21.44 9.98 1.23
CA ASP A 53 20.75 8.70 1.09
C ASP A 53 19.32 8.89 0.53
N LEU A 54 18.59 9.91 0.98
CA LEU A 54 17.28 10.26 0.43
C LEU A 54 17.38 10.63 -1.07
N ILE A 55 18.34 11.48 -1.44
CA ILE A 55 18.59 11.85 -2.85
C ILE A 55 18.95 10.60 -3.67
N THR A 56 19.78 9.71 -3.12
CA THR A 56 20.14 8.44 -3.77
C THR A 56 18.93 7.55 -3.96
N LEU A 57 18.07 7.39 -2.95
CA LEU A 57 16.83 6.62 -3.04
C LEU A 57 15.90 7.16 -4.14
N ILE A 58 15.68 8.49 -4.18
CA ILE A 58 14.87 9.14 -5.22
C ILE A 58 15.43 8.87 -6.63
N ASN A 59 16.76 8.89 -6.80
CA ASN A 59 17.40 8.61 -8.09
C ASN A 59 17.35 7.13 -8.49
N GLN A 60 17.49 6.21 -7.53
CA GLN A 60 17.55 4.77 -7.78
C GLN A 60 16.21 4.19 -8.23
N GLN A 61 15.10 4.78 -7.77
CA GLN A 61 13.77 4.23 -8.04
C GLN A 61 13.38 4.22 -9.53
N ASN A 62 14.14 4.86 -10.45
CA ASN A 62 13.95 4.74 -11.91
C ASN A 62 12.49 4.91 -12.38
N MET A 63 11.73 5.66 -11.60
CA MET A 63 10.29 5.75 -11.74
C MET A 63 9.96 6.80 -12.78
N PHE A 64 9.25 6.35 -13.80
CA PHE A 64 8.57 7.13 -14.83
C PHE A 64 9.36 7.53 -16.07
N HIS A 65 8.63 7.51 -17.19
CA HIS A 65 8.88 8.37 -18.33
C HIS A 65 8.56 9.81 -17.87
N PHE A 66 9.53 10.44 -17.22
CA PHE A 66 9.38 11.79 -16.69
C PHE A 66 9.55 12.80 -17.83
N ASP A 67 8.43 13.30 -18.37
CA ASP A 67 8.43 14.40 -19.33
C ASP A 67 8.63 15.73 -18.59
N TRP A 68 9.89 16.15 -18.47
CA TRP A 68 10.27 17.37 -17.78
C TRP A 68 9.62 18.62 -18.38
N VAL A 69 9.39 18.64 -19.70
CA VAL A 69 8.85 19.81 -20.39
C VAL A 69 7.38 20.00 -20.04
N GLN A 70 6.60 18.91 -20.00
CA GLN A 70 5.20 18.98 -19.58
C GLN A 70 5.04 19.18 -18.07
N TRP A 71 5.91 18.57 -17.27
CA TRP A 71 5.75 18.52 -15.81
C TRP A 71 6.25 19.77 -15.07
N SER A 72 7.27 20.45 -15.59
CA SER A 72 7.92 21.58 -14.88
C SER A 72 6.96 22.72 -14.52
N SER A 73 6.00 23.03 -15.39
CA SER A 73 4.98 24.06 -15.12
C SER A 73 3.95 23.61 -14.08
N GLU A 74 3.59 22.32 -14.08
CA GLU A 74 2.68 21.75 -13.10
C GLU A 74 3.31 21.67 -11.70
N ALA A 75 4.59 21.28 -11.62
CA ALA A 75 5.32 21.16 -10.37
C ALA A 75 5.35 22.47 -9.56
N SER A 76 5.55 23.62 -10.23
CA SER A 76 5.56 24.92 -9.56
C SER A 76 4.25 25.22 -8.83
N ASN A 77 3.11 24.83 -9.40
CA ASN A 77 1.80 25.04 -8.76
C ASN A 77 1.69 24.32 -7.41
N TYR A 78 2.24 23.11 -7.30
CA TYR A 78 2.24 22.35 -6.05
C TYR A 78 3.24 22.91 -5.03
N LEU A 79 4.37 23.44 -5.48
CA LEU A 79 5.41 23.99 -4.60
C LEU A 79 5.02 25.38 -4.05
N GLU A 80 4.20 26.12 -4.78
CA GLU A 80 3.71 27.45 -4.39
C GLU A 80 2.42 27.40 -3.56
N ASP A 81 1.57 26.38 -3.72
CA ASP A 81 0.31 26.22 -3.00
C ASP A 81 0.30 24.98 -2.07
N PRO A 82 0.40 25.17 -0.74
CA PRO A 82 0.33 24.09 0.25
C PRO A 82 -0.95 23.23 0.20
N LEU A 83 -2.09 23.76 -0.29
CA LEU A 83 -3.34 23.01 -0.35
C LEU A 83 -3.34 21.95 -1.46
N GLN A 84 -2.57 22.16 -2.52
CA GLN A 84 -2.46 21.16 -3.60
C GLN A 84 -1.67 19.93 -3.16
N LEU A 85 -0.64 20.12 -2.33
CA LEU A 85 0.14 19.04 -1.73
C LEU A 85 -0.70 18.09 -0.87
N GLU A 86 -1.73 18.61 -0.17
CA GLU A 86 -2.59 17.77 0.67
C GLU A 86 -3.40 16.74 -0.12
N ASN A 87 -3.71 17.05 -1.38
CA ASN A 87 -4.54 16.22 -2.25
C ASN A 87 -3.74 15.46 -3.31
N ALA A 88 -2.45 15.75 -3.46
CA ALA A 88 -1.55 15.09 -4.40
C ALA A 88 -1.63 13.55 -4.29
N ASN A 89 -1.72 12.84 -5.41
CA ASN A 89 -1.70 11.38 -5.41
C ASN A 89 -0.25 10.84 -5.34
N LEU A 90 -0.08 9.52 -5.26
CA LEU A 90 1.24 8.89 -5.15
C LEU A 90 2.17 9.31 -6.29
N THR A 91 1.70 9.22 -7.54
CA THR A 91 2.48 9.62 -8.72
C THR A 91 2.90 11.09 -8.65
N THR A 92 1.99 11.99 -8.28
CA THR A 92 2.28 13.43 -8.13
C THR A 92 3.37 13.66 -7.07
N VAL A 93 3.25 13.06 -5.89
CA VAL A 93 4.22 13.22 -4.80
C VAL A 93 5.60 12.72 -5.22
N MET A 94 5.66 11.56 -5.88
CA MET A 94 6.90 10.97 -6.36
C MET A 94 7.54 11.82 -7.47
N ASN A 95 6.74 12.36 -8.38
CA ASN A 95 7.23 13.28 -9.42
C ASN A 95 7.76 14.59 -8.82
N LEU A 96 7.15 15.12 -7.76
CA LEU A 96 7.64 16.32 -7.07
C LEU A 96 9.00 16.07 -6.41
N LEU A 97 9.17 14.95 -5.71
CA LEU A 97 10.47 14.55 -5.13
C LEU A 97 11.55 14.44 -6.21
N PHE A 98 11.20 13.82 -7.35
CA PHE A 98 12.13 13.68 -8.47
C PHE A 98 12.47 15.02 -9.13
N THR A 99 11.50 15.93 -9.28
CA THR A 99 11.75 17.28 -9.80
C THR A 99 12.79 18.01 -8.96
N MET A 100 12.70 17.94 -7.63
CA MET A 100 13.66 18.59 -6.74
C MET A 100 15.07 18.05 -6.95
N VAL A 101 15.22 16.71 -6.94
CA VAL A 101 16.53 16.06 -7.15
C VAL A 101 17.10 16.33 -8.54
N ARG A 102 16.24 16.46 -9.57
CA ARG A 102 16.69 16.84 -10.92
C ARG A 102 17.11 18.30 -11.00
N ALA A 103 16.34 19.19 -10.38
CA ALA A 103 16.62 20.63 -10.37
C ALA A 103 17.87 20.97 -9.54
N GLU A 104 18.17 20.20 -8.49
CA GLU A 104 19.42 20.30 -7.71
C GLU A 104 20.68 20.22 -8.59
N ARG A 105 20.63 19.46 -9.70
CA ARG A 105 21.77 19.32 -10.63
C ARG A 105 22.08 20.61 -11.40
N PHE A 106 21.14 21.55 -11.43
CA PHE A 106 21.24 22.82 -12.14
C PHE A 106 21.25 24.02 -11.20
N THR A 107 20.68 23.85 -10.00
CA THR A 107 20.58 24.87 -8.95
C THR A 107 21.11 24.27 -7.66
N GLU A 108 22.37 24.54 -7.37
CA GLU A 108 23.02 24.07 -6.14
C GLU A 108 22.33 24.64 -4.89
N GLY A 109 22.04 23.77 -3.91
CA GLY A 109 21.41 24.15 -2.66
C GLY A 109 19.88 24.16 -2.67
N LEU A 110 19.23 23.83 -3.80
CA LEU A 110 17.77 23.77 -3.91
C LEU A 110 17.18 22.76 -2.93
N MET A 111 17.76 21.57 -2.79
CA MET A 111 17.31 20.54 -1.86
C MET A 111 17.39 21.05 -0.41
N GLY A 112 18.48 21.74 -0.05
CA GLY A 112 18.62 22.42 1.24
C GLY A 112 17.47 23.41 1.48
N GLU A 113 17.20 24.27 0.50
CA GLU A 113 16.09 25.23 0.56
C GLU A 113 14.72 24.55 0.69
N MET A 114 14.49 23.45 -0.03
CA MET A 114 13.22 22.70 0.03
C MET A 114 13.03 22.01 1.38
N VAL A 115 14.12 21.54 2.00
CA VAL A 115 14.09 20.98 3.35
C VAL A 115 13.78 22.08 4.38
N ASP A 116 14.43 23.24 4.29
CA ASP A 116 14.20 24.39 5.19
C ASP A 116 12.77 24.94 5.07
N LYS A 117 12.22 24.99 3.86
CA LYS A 117 10.81 25.35 3.60
C LYS A 117 9.83 24.29 4.10
N GLY A 118 10.32 23.13 4.57
CA GLY A 118 9.52 22.01 5.04
C GLY A 118 8.75 21.27 3.94
N ILE A 119 9.10 21.49 2.67
CA ILE A 119 8.42 20.91 1.52
C ILE A 119 8.67 19.40 1.47
N VAL A 120 9.92 18.98 1.66
CA VAL A 120 10.30 17.55 1.69
C VAL A 120 9.54 16.82 2.81
N LEU A 121 9.49 17.42 4.01
CA LEU A 121 8.73 16.87 5.14
C LEU A 121 7.23 16.74 4.80
N LYS A 122 6.62 17.77 4.20
CA LYS A 122 5.20 17.73 3.79
C LYS A 122 4.92 16.63 2.77
N LEU A 123 5.82 16.41 1.82
CA LEU A 123 5.68 15.32 0.83
C LEU A 123 5.74 13.94 1.49
N LEU A 124 6.67 13.71 2.42
CA LEU A 124 6.74 12.45 3.14
C LEU A 124 5.53 12.23 4.07
N LEU A 125 5.03 13.29 4.72
CA LEU A 125 3.77 13.22 5.48
C LEU A 125 2.57 12.90 4.57
N ARG A 126 2.58 13.39 3.33
CA ARG A 126 1.57 13.02 2.35
C ARG A 126 1.69 11.56 1.93
N LEU A 127 2.91 11.05 1.71
CA LEU A 127 3.16 9.62 1.48
C LEU A 127 2.66 8.75 2.65
N GLU A 128 2.91 9.16 3.90
CA GLU A 128 2.42 8.47 5.10
C GLU A 128 0.88 8.36 5.09
N LYS A 129 0.18 9.45 4.75
CA LYS A 129 -1.29 9.45 4.61
C LYS A 129 -1.77 8.53 3.47
N ILE A 130 -1.12 8.58 2.31
CA ILE A 130 -1.44 7.72 1.16
C ILE A 130 -1.26 6.25 1.55
N ARG A 131 -0.14 5.91 2.17
CA ARG A 131 0.16 4.57 2.67
C ARG A 131 -0.89 4.08 3.65
N SER A 132 -1.26 4.90 4.64
CA SER A 132 -2.30 4.56 5.61
C SER A 132 -3.63 4.26 4.91
N LYS A 133 -4.00 5.02 3.88
CA LYS A 133 -5.23 4.79 3.11
C LYS A 133 -5.17 3.50 2.28
N ILE A 134 -4.01 3.15 1.73
CA ILE A 134 -3.81 1.88 1.01
C ILE A 134 -3.98 0.70 1.97
N ILE A 135 -3.36 0.75 3.14
CA ILE A 135 -3.52 -0.29 4.18
C ILE A 135 -4.97 -0.40 4.64
N ASP A 136 -5.64 0.72 4.88
CA ASP A 136 -7.06 0.74 5.25
C ASP A 136 -7.93 0.07 4.17
N GLY A 137 -7.64 0.30 2.89
CA GLY A 137 -8.29 -0.38 1.78
C GLY A 137 -8.05 -1.90 1.78
N PHE A 138 -6.84 -2.37 2.08
CA PHE A 138 -6.54 -3.81 2.19
C PHE A 138 -7.25 -4.46 3.38
N HIS A 139 -7.26 -3.80 4.55
CA HIS A 139 -8.05 -4.27 5.69
C HIS A 139 -9.54 -4.31 5.33
N GLY A 140 -10.06 -3.26 4.70
CA GLY A 140 -11.44 -3.17 4.25
C GLY A 140 -11.81 -4.27 3.25
N ALA A 141 -10.89 -4.69 2.38
CA ALA A 141 -11.12 -5.80 1.45
C ALA A 141 -11.28 -7.14 2.17
N LEU A 142 -10.37 -7.48 3.09
CA LEU A 142 -10.42 -8.75 3.84
C LEU A 142 -11.56 -8.78 4.87
N LEU A 143 -11.74 -7.70 5.63
CA LEU A 143 -12.84 -7.60 6.59
C LEU A 143 -14.18 -7.52 5.86
N GLY A 144 -14.25 -6.79 4.75
CA GLY A 144 -15.44 -6.67 3.92
C GLY A 144 -15.87 -8.00 3.33
N LEU A 145 -14.93 -8.85 2.92
CA LEU A 145 -15.20 -10.23 2.50
C LEU A 145 -15.89 -11.00 3.62
N ALA A 146 -15.31 -11.05 4.81
CA ALA A 146 -15.87 -11.79 5.94
C ALA A 146 -17.22 -11.23 6.45
N ILE A 147 -17.38 -9.92 6.42
CA ILE A 147 -18.64 -9.25 6.75
C ILE A 147 -19.73 -9.62 5.73
N ALA A 148 -19.40 -9.55 4.44
CA ALA A 148 -20.35 -9.86 3.37
C ALA A 148 -20.76 -11.33 3.37
N ASP A 149 -19.80 -12.23 3.57
CA ASP A 149 -20.01 -13.67 3.79
C ASP A 149 -21.00 -13.88 4.96
N SER A 150 -20.68 -13.37 6.16
CA SER A 150 -21.53 -13.55 7.34
C SER A 150 -22.94 -12.95 7.20
N MET A 151 -23.07 -11.82 6.51
CA MET A 151 -24.37 -11.19 6.24
C MET A 151 -25.16 -11.90 5.13
N GLY A 152 -24.46 -12.54 4.19
CA GLY A 152 -25.04 -13.26 3.06
C GLY A 152 -25.53 -14.67 3.40
N ALA A 153 -24.80 -15.38 4.27
CA ALA A 153 -25.09 -16.77 4.64
C ALA A 153 -26.55 -17.02 5.12
N PRO A 154 -27.21 -16.13 5.89
CA PRO A 154 -28.62 -16.30 6.27
C PRO A 154 -29.62 -16.27 5.10
N LEU A 155 -29.20 -15.74 3.95
CA LEU A 155 -30.00 -15.57 2.75
C LEU A 155 -29.70 -16.60 1.67
N GLU A 156 -28.73 -17.48 1.91
CA GLU A 156 -28.35 -18.52 0.97
C GLU A 156 -29.57 -19.35 0.55
N PHE A 157 -29.66 -19.64 -0.76
CA PHE A 157 -30.77 -20.34 -1.41
C PHE A 157 -32.15 -19.66 -1.35
N LYS A 158 -32.25 -18.40 -0.88
CA LYS A 158 -33.50 -17.63 -0.94
C LYS A 158 -33.63 -16.86 -2.24
N ASN A 159 -34.86 -16.78 -2.75
CA ASN A 159 -35.15 -15.96 -3.93
C ASN A 159 -35.10 -14.47 -3.58
N PRO A 160 -34.56 -13.60 -4.46
CA PRO A 160 -34.66 -12.15 -4.29
C PRO A 160 -36.11 -11.71 -4.03
N GLY A 161 -36.33 -10.87 -3.01
CA GLY A 161 -37.66 -10.39 -2.60
C GLY A 161 -38.46 -11.34 -1.69
N SER A 162 -37.94 -12.54 -1.39
CA SER A 162 -38.60 -13.50 -0.47
C SER A 162 -38.23 -13.31 1.01
N PHE A 163 -37.36 -12.35 1.32
CA PHE A 163 -36.85 -12.08 2.67
C PHE A 163 -36.91 -10.59 2.99
N GLN A 164 -36.95 -10.26 4.28
CA GLN A 164 -36.86 -8.88 4.74
C GLN A 164 -35.44 -8.35 4.52
N PRO A 165 -35.27 -7.06 4.13
CA PRO A 165 -33.94 -6.47 3.96
C PRO A 165 -33.05 -6.71 5.17
N VAL A 166 -31.86 -7.27 4.94
CA VAL A 166 -30.87 -7.51 5.99
C VAL A 166 -30.18 -6.19 6.34
N ASN A 167 -30.21 -5.83 7.62
CA ASN A 167 -29.65 -4.59 8.15
C ASN A 167 -28.60 -4.82 9.24
N GLY A 168 -28.14 -6.05 9.42
CA GLY A 168 -27.12 -6.43 10.38
C GLY A 168 -26.79 -7.93 10.32
N MET A 169 -25.87 -8.36 11.18
CA MET A 169 -25.49 -9.78 11.29
C MET A 169 -26.53 -10.53 12.12
N THR A 170 -27.42 -11.26 11.46
CA THR A 170 -28.52 -11.97 12.13
C THR A 170 -28.22 -13.42 12.45
N GLY A 171 -27.24 -14.03 11.77
CA GLY A 171 -27.05 -15.48 11.79
C GLY A 171 -28.23 -16.23 11.16
N GLY A 172 -28.30 -17.55 11.41
CA GLY A 172 -29.28 -18.46 10.83
C GLY A 172 -28.79 -19.13 9.55
N GLY A 173 -29.63 -19.16 8.52
CA GLY A 173 -29.31 -19.80 7.23
C GLY A 173 -29.33 -21.33 7.28
N THR A 174 -28.85 -21.95 6.21
CA THR A 174 -28.80 -23.41 6.01
C THR A 174 -28.07 -24.12 7.15
N HIS A 175 -27.02 -23.48 7.68
CA HIS A 175 -26.12 -24.04 8.70
C HIS A 175 -26.43 -23.56 10.13
N ASN A 176 -27.52 -22.81 10.34
CA ASN A 176 -27.93 -22.29 11.65
C ASN A 176 -26.80 -21.56 12.41
N LEU A 177 -26.13 -20.65 11.71
CA LEU A 177 -24.97 -19.90 12.20
C LEU A 177 -25.33 -18.89 13.29
N SER A 178 -24.41 -18.63 14.21
CA SER A 178 -24.55 -17.49 15.12
C SER A 178 -24.22 -16.17 14.40
N PRO A 179 -24.78 -15.02 14.83
CA PRO A 179 -24.37 -13.71 14.31
C PRO A 179 -22.85 -13.52 14.26
N GLY A 180 -22.33 -13.10 13.10
CA GLY A 180 -20.90 -12.86 12.88
C GLY A 180 -20.09 -14.10 12.46
N MET A 181 -20.70 -15.29 12.41
CA MET A 181 -20.08 -16.46 11.81
C MET A 181 -20.12 -16.36 10.27
N TRP A 182 -19.03 -16.77 9.63
CA TRP A 182 -18.77 -16.77 8.19
C TRP A 182 -18.56 -18.20 7.67
N THR A 183 -18.53 -18.42 6.35
CA THR A 183 -18.57 -19.75 5.71
C THR A 183 -17.24 -20.13 5.02
N ASP A 184 -17.31 -20.92 3.94
CA ASP A 184 -16.18 -21.35 3.16
C ASP A 184 -15.46 -20.20 2.45
N ASP A 185 -16.17 -19.14 2.01
CA ASP A 185 -15.58 -17.96 1.39
C ASP A 185 -14.45 -17.38 2.26
N THR A 186 -14.74 -17.10 3.54
CA THR A 186 -13.75 -16.58 4.47
C THR A 186 -12.70 -17.64 4.85
N SER A 187 -13.10 -18.90 5.05
CA SER A 187 -12.17 -19.99 5.37
C SER A 187 -11.08 -20.14 4.30
N MET A 188 -11.48 -20.15 3.03
CA MET A 188 -10.58 -20.29 1.88
C MET A 188 -9.75 -19.03 1.65
N ALA A 189 -10.31 -17.84 1.88
CA ALA A 189 -9.56 -16.59 1.84
C ALA A 189 -8.44 -16.55 2.91
N LEU A 190 -8.73 -16.98 4.14
CA LEU A 190 -7.76 -17.06 5.23
C LEU A 190 -6.65 -18.07 4.93
N CYS A 191 -7.00 -19.25 4.43
CA CYS A 191 -6.02 -20.25 4.03
C CYS A 191 -5.07 -19.73 2.93
N LEU A 192 -5.59 -19.01 1.92
CA LEU A 192 -4.76 -18.38 0.89
C LEU A 192 -3.87 -17.28 1.49
N ALA A 193 -4.43 -16.40 2.32
CA ALA A 193 -3.67 -15.33 2.96
C ALA A 193 -2.51 -15.86 3.81
N GLU A 194 -2.75 -16.93 4.58
CA GLU A 194 -1.71 -17.54 5.40
C GLU A 194 -0.60 -18.17 4.55
N SER A 195 -0.96 -18.84 3.44
CA SER A 195 0.01 -19.39 2.50
C SER A 195 0.89 -18.30 1.88
N LEU A 196 0.29 -17.20 1.42
CA LEU A 196 1.02 -16.05 0.86
C LEU A 196 1.98 -15.43 1.90
N ILE A 197 1.56 -15.32 3.16
CA ILE A 197 2.39 -14.78 4.24
C ILE A 197 3.56 -15.70 4.54
N GLU A 198 3.31 -17.00 4.73
CA GLU A 198 4.34 -17.95 5.13
C GLU A 198 5.34 -18.26 4.01
N LYS A 199 4.90 -18.25 2.75
CA LYS A 199 5.78 -18.51 1.59
C LYS A 199 6.44 -17.26 1.05
N GLY A 200 5.86 -16.09 1.29
CA GLY A 200 6.31 -14.84 0.70
C GLY A 200 6.05 -14.74 -0.81
N ASP A 201 5.33 -15.69 -1.40
CA ASP A 201 4.92 -15.75 -2.80
C ASP A 201 3.72 -16.70 -2.97
N PHE A 202 3.18 -16.80 -4.18
CA PHE A 202 2.14 -17.75 -4.53
C PHE A 202 2.69 -19.18 -4.66
N ASP A 203 2.36 -20.03 -3.70
CA ASP A 203 2.63 -21.47 -3.73
C ASP A 203 1.30 -22.26 -3.81
N PRO A 204 0.93 -22.79 -4.99
CA PRO A 204 -0.33 -23.51 -5.14
C PRO A 204 -0.38 -24.82 -4.35
N VAL A 205 0.76 -25.45 -4.07
CA VAL A 205 0.81 -26.72 -3.32
C VAL A 205 0.50 -26.45 -1.85
N ASP A 206 1.14 -25.43 -1.26
CA ASP A 206 0.88 -25.05 0.14
C ASP A 206 -0.55 -24.53 0.33
N GLN A 207 -1.07 -23.74 -0.62
CA GLN A 207 -2.46 -23.30 -0.61
C GLN A 207 -3.43 -24.49 -0.55
N LEU A 208 -3.25 -25.49 -1.43
CA LEU A 208 -4.09 -26.68 -1.47
C LEU A 208 -3.94 -27.55 -0.21
N GLN A 209 -2.75 -27.63 0.38
CA GLN A 209 -2.54 -28.30 1.67
C GLN A 209 -3.31 -27.64 2.81
N ARG A 210 -3.39 -26.30 2.83
CA ARG A 210 -4.21 -25.57 3.82
C ARG A 210 -5.70 -25.78 3.59
N TYR A 211 -6.14 -25.79 2.33
CA TYR A 211 -7.52 -26.13 1.99
C TYR A 211 -7.89 -27.56 2.41
N LEU A 212 -6.97 -28.52 2.26
CA LEU A 212 -7.14 -29.88 2.77
C LEU A 212 -7.26 -29.91 4.30
N ARG A 213 -6.42 -29.16 5.03
CA ARG A 213 -6.53 -29.05 6.49
C ARG A 213 -7.85 -28.42 6.91
N TRP A 214 -8.31 -27.39 6.21
CA TRP A 214 -9.64 -26.83 6.43
C TRP A 214 -10.72 -27.90 6.22
N PHE A 215 -10.68 -28.57 5.07
CA PHE A 215 -11.65 -29.59 4.67
C PHE A 215 -11.71 -30.79 5.64
N GLN A 216 -10.58 -31.25 6.14
CA GLN A 216 -10.47 -32.46 6.97
C GLN A 216 -10.56 -32.17 8.48
N GLU A 217 -10.00 -31.04 8.92
CA GLU A 217 -9.77 -30.75 10.35
C GLU A 217 -10.55 -29.52 10.84
N GLY A 218 -11.20 -28.77 9.94
CA GLY A 218 -11.82 -27.49 10.29
C GLY A 218 -10.81 -26.36 10.54
N TYR A 219 -9.59 -26.49 10.02
CA TYR A 219 -8.56 -25.46 10.11
C TYR A 219 -9.06 -24.12 9.55
N LEU A 220 -8.89 -23.02 10.31
CA LEU A 220 -9.39 -21.70 9.95
C LEU A 220 -10.89 -21.69 9.57
N SER A 221 -11.70 -22.55 10.19
CA SER A 221 -13.16 -22.46 10.19
C SER A 221 -13.63 -21.69 11.42
N VAL A 222 -14.69 -20.90 11.26
CA VAL A 222 -15.29 -20.12 12.35
C VAL A 222 -15.89 -20.96 13.48
N ASN A 223 -16.22 -22.22 13.21
CA ASN A 223 -16.87 -23.13 14.16
C ASN A 223 -16.11 -24.46 14.36
N GLY A 224 -14.84 -24.51 13.93
CA GLY A 224 -13.94 -25.63 14.18
C GLY A 224 -14.17 -26.89 13.33
N HIS A 225 -15.02 -26.85 12.30
CA HIS A 225 -15.18 -27.92 11.32
C HIS A 225 -15.46 -27.35 9.92
N CYS A 226 -15.17 -28.12 8.86
CA CYS A 226 -15.56 -27.72 7.50
C CYS A 226 -17.06 -27.87 7.31
N PHE A 227 -17.69 -26.83 6.78
CA PHE A 227 -19.07 -26.83 6.29
C PHE A 227 -19.14 -25.90 5.07
N ASP A 228 -20.28 -25.94 4.37
CA ASP A 228 -20.56 -25.13 3.18
C ASP A 228 -19.65 -25.31 1.95
N ILE A 229 -18.75 -26.29 1.98
CA ILE A 229 -17.84 -26.53 0.85
C ILE A 229 -18.61 -26.86 -0.45
N GLY A 230 -18.39 -26.02 -1.47
CA GLY A 230 -18.92 -26.23 -2.80
C GLY A 230 -18.48 -27.58 -3.41
N ASN A 231 -19.37 -28.22 -4.17
CA ASN A 231 -19.10 -29.54 -4.76
C ASN A 231 -17.81 -29.56 -5.60
N THR A 232 -17.56 -28.54 -6.42
CA THR A 232 -16.35 -28.45 -7.24
C THR A 232 -15.08 -28.39 -6.40
N THR A 233 -15.06 -27.53 -5.37
CA THR A 233 -13.93 -27.41 -4.43
C THR A 233 -13.68 -28.74 -3.73
N ARG A 234 -14.75 -29.38 -3.24
CA ARG A 234 -14.66 -30.69 -2.58
C ARG A 234 -14.05 -31.75 -3.49
N GLU A 235 -14.52 -31.86 -4.73
CA GLU A 235 -13.97 -32.85 -5.66
C GLU A 235 -12.52 -32.54 -6.05
N ALA A 236 -12.16 -31.26 -6.22
CA ALA A 236 -10.77 -30.85 -6.48
C ALA A 236 -9.84 -31.23 -5.33
N LEU A 237 -10.27 -31.06 -4.08
CA LEU A 237 -9.47 -31.43 -2.90
C LEU A 237 -9.37 -32.95 -2.70
N ARG A 238 -10.37 -33.73 -3.14
CA ARG A 238 -10.32 -35.20 -3.03
C ARG A 238 -9.30 -35.87 -3.94
N ILE A 239 -8.94 -35.22 -5.05
CA ILE A 239 -7.99 -35.74 -6.03
C ILE A 239 -6.56 -35.19 -5.84
N PHE A 240 -6.38 -34.25 -4.92
CA PHE A 240 -5.09 -33.72 -4.50
C PHE A 240 -4.50 -34.59 -3.38
#